data_AF-A0A382HMG2-F1
#
_entry.id   AF-A0A382HMG2-F1
#
_cell.length_a   1.000
_cell.length_b   1.000
_cell.length_c   1.000
_cell.angle_alpha   90.00
_cell.angle_beta   90.00
_cell.angle_gamma   90.00
#
_symmetry.space_group_name_H-M   'P 1'
#
loop_
_entity.id
_entity.type
_entity.pdbx_description
1 polymer ?
#
loop_
_entity_poly.entity_id
_entity_poly.type
_entity_poly.pdbx_seq_one_letter_code
_entity_poly.pdbx_strand_id
1 'polypeptide(L)' 'MVEAIGTEIQTEASKARSTLAGDMDAFLLLLTTQLKNQDPLSPLEPTEFTNQLVNFASVE' A
#
# COMPACT_ATOMS: atom_id res chain seq x y z
N MET A 1 -31.11 4.89 -20.76
CA MET A 1 -29.64 5.07 -20.90
C MET A 1 -29.00 5.87 -19.76
N VAL A 2 -29.75 6.37 -18.75
CA VAL A 2 -29.18 7.20 -17.66
C VAL A 2 -28.81 6.40 -16.38
N GLU A 3 -29.17 5.12 -16.28
CA GLU A 3 -28.95 4.29 -15.07
C GLU A 3 -27.59 3.55 -15.02
N ALA A 4 -26.77 3.61 -16.07
CA ALA A 4 -25.51 2.83 -16.14
C ALA A 4 -24.35 3.43 -15.32
N ILE A 5 -24.33 4.75 -15.11
CA ILE A 5 -23.19 5.48 -14.54
C ILE A 5 -22.99 5.18 -13.04
N GLY A 6 -24.04 4.78 -12.31
CA GLY A 6 -23.96 4.50 -10.86
C GLY A 6 -23.28 3.19 -10.49
N THR A 7 -23.29 2.18 -11.38
CA THR A 7 -22.75 0.84 -11.11
C THR A 7 -21.26 0.74 -11.44
N GLU A 8 -20.80 1.46 -12.47
CA GLU A 8 -19.38 1.49 -12.88
C GLU A 8 -18.50 2.18 -11.81
N ILE A 9 -18.93 3.32 -11.26
CA ILE A 9 -18.17 4.06 -10.22
C ILE A 9 -18.01 3.24 -8.93
N GLN A 10 -19.04 2.48 -8.55
CA GLN A 10 -19.00 1.65 -7.34
C GLN A 10 -18.03 0.47 -7.49
N THR A 11 -17.93 -0.07 -8.71
CA THR A 11 -17.01 -1.17 -9.03
C THR A 11 -15.55 -0.70 -9.06
N GLU A 12 -15.29 0.49 -9.61
CA GLU A 12 -13.94 1.07 -9.67
C GLU A 12 -13.44 1.52 -8.28
N ALA A 13 -14.31 2.10 -7.45
CA ALA A 13 -13.95 2.43 -6.06
C ALA A 13 -13.64 1.17 -5.21
N SER A 14 -14.40 0.08 -5.41
CA SER A 14 -14.13 -1.20 -4.75
C SER A 14 -12.82 -1.83 -5.23
N LYS A 15 -12.50 -1.75 -6.53
CA LYS A 15 -11.21 -2.19 -7.07
C LYS A 15 -10.05 -1.38 -6.52
N ALA A 16 -10.14 -0.05 -6.55
CA ALA A 16 -9.10 0.84 -6.00
C ALA A 16 -8.83 0.56 -4.52
N ARG A 17 -9.88 0.29 -3.74
CA ARG A 17 -9.74 -0.10 -2.34
C ARG A 17 -9.09 -1.48 -2.16
N SER A 18 -9.39 -2.43 -3.04
CA SER A 18 -8.77 -3.76 -3.02
C SER A 18 -7.30 -3.72 -3.43
N THR A 19 -6.94 -2.89 -4.42
CA THR A 19 -5.56 -2.65 -4.84
C THR A 19 -4.77 -2.02 -3.68
N LEU A 20 -5.26 -0.91 -3.11
CA LEU A 20 -4.62 -0.26 -1.97
C LEU A 20 -4.42 -1.20 -0.76
N ALA A 21 -5.39 -2.07 -0.48
CA ALA A 21 -5.26 -3.06 0.59
C ALA A 21 -4.17 -4.10 0.27
N GLY A 22 -4.13 -4.62 -0.97
CA GLY A 22 -3.08 -5.53 -1.42
C GLY A 22 -1.69 -4.90 -1.39
N ASP A 23 -1.58 -3.64 -1.79
CA ASP A 23 -0.33 -2.87 -1.78
C ASP A 23 0.19 -2.66 -0.36
N MET A 24 -0.71 -2.35 0.58
CA MET A 24 -0.37 -2.22 1.99
C MET A 24 0.10 -3.55 2.59
N ASP A 25 -0.54 -4.67 2.24
CA ASP A 25 -0.12 -6.00 2.69
C ASP A 25 1.25 -6.40 2.11
N ALA A 26 1.50 -6.12 0.84
CA ALA A 26 2.80 -6.36 0.20
C ALA A 26 3.91 -5.53 0.84
N PHE A 27 3.62 -4.26 1.14
CA PHE A 27 4.54 -3.37 1.83
C PHE A 27 4.83 -3.85 3.26
N LEU A 28 3.81 -4.22 4.03
CA LEU A 28 4.01 -4.75 5.39
C LEU A 28 4.80 -6.07 5.37
N LEU A 29 4.60 -6.93 4.38
CA LEU A 29 5.40 -8.14 4.21
C LEU A 29 6.87 -7.82 3.95
N LEU A 30 7.15 -6.91 3.02
CA LEU A 30 8.51 -6.47 2.71
C LEU A 30 9.17 -5.80 3.92
N LEU A 31 8.44 -4.93 4.64
CA LEU A 31 8.89 -4.30 5.87
C LEU A 31 9.24 -5.33 6.93
N THR A 32 8.34 -6.27 7.20
CA THR A 32 8.55 -7.28 8.24
C THR A 32 9.74 -8.17 7.87
N THR A 33 9.92 -8.46 6.58
CA THR A 33 11.10 -9.17 6.07
C THR A 33 12.39 -8.38 6.29
N GLN A 34 12.38 -7.07 6.03
CA GLN A 34 13.53 -6.20 6.29
C GLN A 34 13.84 -6.14 7.78
N LEU A 35 12.85 -5.92 8.65
CA LEU A 35 13.03 -5.90 10.11
C LEU A 35 13.60 -7.23 10.64
N LYS A 36 13.18 -8.37 10.08
CA LYS A 36 13.72 -9.69 10.46
C LYS A 36 15.17 -9.91 10.02
N ASN A 37 15.63 -9.21 9.00
CA ASN A 37 16.99 -9.31 8.45
C ASN A 37 17.85 -8.08 8.75
N GLN A 38 17.39 -7.17 9.62
CA GLN A 38 18.14 -5.98 9.97
C GLN A 38 19.29 -6.30 10.93
N ASP A 39 20.37 -5.53 10.79
CA ASP A 39 21.44 -5.51 11.77
C ASP A 39 20.90 -4.87 13.07
N PRO A 40 20.95 -5.56 14.22
CA PRO A 40 20.49 -5.02 15.49
C PRO A 40 21.25 -3.76 15.95
N LEU A 41 22.41 -3.47 15.36
CA LEU A 41 23.20 -2.27 15.64
C LEU A 41 22.86 -1.09 14.71
N SER A 42 21.94 -1.25 13.75
CA SER A 42 21.51 -0.21 12.83
C SER A 42 20.01 -0.30 12.55
N PRO A 43 19.16 0.03 13.55
CA PRO A 43 17.72 0.04 13.36
C PRO A 43 17.31 1.10 12.35
N LEU A 44 16.34 0.78 11.50
CA LEU A 44 15.77 1.72 10.55
C LEU A 44 14.82 2.70 11.26
N GLU A 45 14.91 3.98 10.89
CA GLU A 45 14.11 5.04 11.51
C GLU A 45 12.63 4.98 11.10
N PRO A 46 11.67 5.07 12.05
CA PRO A 46 10.23 4.99 11.75
C PRO A 46 9.71 6.07 10.77
N THR A 47 10.42 7.20 10.66
CA THR A 47 10.07 8.28 9.73
C THR A 47 10.36 7.89 8.27
N GLU A 48 11.43 7.13 8.05
CA GLU A 48 11.82 6.62 6.73
C GLU A 48 10.74 5.67 6.17
N PHE A 49 10.11 4.89 7.06
CA PHE A 49 9.02 3.98 6.75
C PHE A 49 7.80 4.68 6.15
N THR A 50 7.36 5.79 6.77
CA THR A 50 6.19 6.54 6.28
C THR A 50 6.47 7.14 4.90
N ASN A 51 7.70 7.63 4.68
CA ASN A 51 8.12 8.14 3.38
C ASN A 51 8.12 7.04 2.30
N GLN A 52 8.64 5.85 2.62
CA GLN A 52 8.62 4.71 1.70
C GLN A 52 7.20 4.23 1.37
N LEU A 53 6.28 4.23 2.34
CA LEU A 53 4.87 3.89 2.12
C LEU A 53 4.19 4.87 1.17
N VAL A 54 4.37 6.18 1.40
CA VAL A 54 3.78 7.23 0.54
C VAL A 54 4.35 7.12 -0.88
N ASN A 55 5.66 6.88 -1.01
CA ASN A 55 6.30 6.69 -2.31
C ASN A 55 5.79 5.43 -3.03
N PHE A 56 5.62 4.31 -2.31
CA PHE A 56 5.08 3.08 -2.89
C PHE A 56 3.65 3.26 -3.39
N ALA A 57 2.78 3.87 -2.57
CA ALA A 57 1.41 4.20 -2.94
C ALA A 57 1.30 5.26 -4.06
N SER A 58 2.40 5.93 -4.42
CA SER A 58 2.44 6.93 -5.50
C SER A 58 3.02 6.41 -6.81
N VAL A 59 3.66 5.22 -6.81
CA VAL A 59 4.35 4.64 -7.97
C VAL A 59 3.44 3.66 -8.77
N GLU A 60 2.29 3.30 -8.22
CA GLU A 60 1.22 2.50 -8.89
C GLU A 60 0.06 3.37 -9.41
#